data_AF-A0A8S2UR32-F1
#
_entry.id   AF-A0A8S2UR32-F1
#
_cell.length_a   1.000
_cell.length_b   1.000
_cell.length_c   1.000
_cell.angle_alpha   90.00
_cell.angle_beta   90.00
_cell.angle_gamma   90.00
#
_symmetry.space_group_name_H-M   'P 1'
#
loop_
_entity.id
_entity.type
_entity.pdbx_description
1 polymer ?
#
loop_
_entity_poly.entity_id
_entity_poly.type
_entity_poly.pdbx_seq_one_letter_code
_entity_poly.pdbx_strand_id
1 'polypeptide(L)'
;LRPLELLPPRVQLQLQLQLPRQLPLRLRPQTKPPLQVRSQPKLQQQLQPALLQLTYLQCIGNIIGRGQKRKTSVHADRVIQRKIKVDRRKSASTAKVEIESELGIIISEQTVRRRQHESGFMGRVARKKPYVDKLNRGKRIEYANTYREKPIGYWNDVLWSDESKFNLFGSDGKVMV
;
A
#
# COMPACT_ATOMS: atom_id res chain seq x y z
N LEU A 1 1.15 40.47 -6.22
CA LEU A 1 0.22 39.71 -7.07
C LEU A 1 0.06 40.48 -8.36
N ARG A 2 0.64 40.01 -9.47
CA ARG A 2 0.55 40.67 -10.79
C ARG A 2 -0.70 40.13 -11.52
N PRO A 3 -1.52 40.98 -12.18
CA PRO A 3 -2.71 40.53 -12.90
C PRO A 3 -2.38 39.66 -14.10
N LEU A 4 -3.26 38.69 -14.36
CA LEU A 4 -3.12 37.54 -15.25
C LEU A 4 -3.46 37.83 -16.73
N GLU A 5 -3.04 38.97 -17.27
CA GLU A 5 -3.51 39.43 -18.60
C GLU A 5 -2.47 39.47 -19.74
N LEU A 6 -1.37 38.72 -19.65
CA LEU A 6 -0.37 38.67 -20.72
C LEU A 6 0.17 37.26 -21.01
N LEU A 7 -0.72 36.31 -21.34
CA LEU A 7 -0.30 35.01 -21.89
C LEU A 7 -0.88 34.76 -23.29
N PRO A 8 -0.07 34.24 -24.24
CA PRO A 8 -0.47 34.07 -25.64
C PRO A 8 -1.56 32.99 -25.82
N PRO A 9 -2.38 33.06 -26.90
CA PRO A 9 -3.60 32.25 -27.08
C PRO A 9 -3.38 30.73 -27.03
N ARG A 10 -2.16 30.26 -27.30
CA ARG A 10 -1.81 28.83 -27.29
C ARG A 10 -1.71 28.23 -25.88
N VAL A 11 -1.60 29.06 -24.84
CA VAL A 11 -1.52 28.63 -23.43
C VAL A 11 -2.92 28.49 -22.80
N GLN A 12 -3.95 29.16 -23.35
CA GLN A 12 -5.32 29.06 -22.85
C GLN A 12 -5.99 27.71 -23.17
N LEU A 13 -5.59 27.03 -24.24
CA LEU A 13 -6.17 25.73 -24.62
C LEU A 13 -5.62 24.53 -23.84
N GLN A 14 -4.53 24.69 -23.08
CA GLN A 14 -3.87 23.57 -22.40
C GLN A 14 -4.31 23.36 -20.95
N LEU A 15 -5.05 24.30 -20.35
CA LEU A 15 -5.55 24.19 -18.97
C LEU A 15 -6.96 23.58 -18.84
N GLN A 16 -7.62 23.22 -19.95
CA GLN A 16 -8.98 22.64 -19.93
C GLN A 16 -9.05 21.11 -20.07
N LEU A 17 -7.93 20.37 -20.11
CA LEU A 17 -7.94 18.92 -20.39
C LEU A 17 -7.25 18.04 -19.34
N GLN A 18 -7.28 18.44 -18.07
CA GLN A 18 -6.94 17.54 -16.95
C GLN A 18 -8.15 17.27 -16.06
N LEU A 19 -9.11 16.50 -16.59
CA LEU A 19 -9.99 15.69 -15.76
C LEU A 19 -9.69 14.21 -16.06
N PRO A 20 -9.52 13.36 -15.04
CA PRO A 20 -9.22 11.95 -15.26
C PRO A 20 -10.38 11.27 -15.98
N ARG A 21 -10.06 10.53 -17.06
CA ARG A 21 -10.99 9.63 -17.76
C ARG A 21 -11.57 8.64 -16.74
N GLN A 22 -12.82 8.86 -16.35
CA GLN A 22 -13.61 7.90 -15.58
C GLN A 22 -13.88 6.69 -16.49
N LEU A 23 -13.50 5.50 -16.04
CA LEU A 23 -13.92 4.23 -16.66
C LEU A 23 -15.47 4.18 -16.67
N PRO A 24 -16.11 3.58 -17.68
CA PRO A 24 -17.56 3.43 -17.67
C PRO A 24 -17.96 2.54 -16.50
N LEU A 25 -18.47 3.17 -15.44
CA LEU A 25 -19.16 2.48 -14.36
C LEU A 25 -20.31 1.71 -15.00
N ARG A 26 -20.22 0.38 -15.03
CA ARG A 26 -21.40 -0.48 -15.25
C ARG A 26 -22.43 -0.04 -14.20
N LEU A 27 -23.44 0.69 -14.64
CA LEU A 27 -24.60 1.00 -13.83
C LEU A 27 -25.21 -0.34 -13.43
N ARG A 28 -25.09 -0.70 -12.14
CA ARG A 28 -25.93 -1.75 -11.59
C ARG A 28 -27.38 -1.33 -11.83
N PRO A 29 -28.28 -2.25 -12.21
CA PRO A 29 -29.69 -1.92 -12.34
C PRO A 29 -30.12 -1.32 -11.01
N GLN A 30 -30.57 -0.07 -11.06
CA GLN A 30 -31.14 0.57 -9.89
C GLN A 30 -32.30 -0.31 -9.43
N THR A 31 -32.14 -0.96 -8.28
CA THR A 31 -33.29 -1.44 -7.52
C THR A 31 -34.26 -0.27 -7.43
N LYS A 32 -35.54 -0.50 -7.75
CA LYS A 32 -36.62 0.49 -7.71
C LYS A 32 -36.38 1.51 -6.60
N PRO A 33 -36.45 2.83 -6.87
CA PRO A 33 -36.23 3.82 -5.84
C PRO A 33 -37.20 3.53 -4.69
N PRO A 34 -36.78 3.66 -3.43
CA PRO A 34 -37.71 3.52 -2.32
C PRO A 34 -38.85 4.49 -2.56
N LEU A 35 -40.08 3.95 -2.57
CA LEU A 35 -41.34 4.68 -2.70
C LEU A 35 -41.23 6.01 -1.95
N GLN A 36 -41.60 7.12 -2.60
CA GLN A 36 -41.47 8.47 -2.06
C GLN A 36 -42.16 8.61 -0.69
N VAL A 37 -41.43 8.36 0.40
CA VAL A 37 -41.84 8.75 1.77
C VAL A 37 -41.61 10.26 2.00
N ARG A 38 -41.02 10.97 1.02
CA ARG A 38 -40.78 12.43 1.06
C ARG A 38 -42.03 13.29 0.91
N SER A 39 -43.21 12.75 0.59
CA SER A 39 -44.42 13.53 0.29
C SER A 39 -45.41 13.67 1.45
N GLN A 40 -45.08 13.20 2.67
CA GLN A 40 -46.01 13.23 3.81
C GLN A 40 -45.39 13.87 5.06
N PRO A 41 -45.53 15.20 5.26
CA PRO A 41 -44.90 15.91 6.36
C PRO A 41 -45.40 15.48 7.74
N LYS A 42 -46.68 15.04 7.84
CA LYS A 42 -47.25 14.49 9.08
C LYS A 42 -46.55 13.20 9.52
N LEU A 43 -46.31 12.26 8.59
CA LEU A 43 -45.58 11.03 8.89
C LEU A 43 -44.12 11.31 9.26
N GLN A 44 -43.46 12.26 8.60
CA GLN A 44 -42.13 12.69 8.99
C GLN A 44 -42.11 13.20 10.44
N GLN A 45 -43.02 14.11 10.79
CA GLN A 45 -43.09 14.71 12.13
C GLN A 45 -43.40 13.68 13.23
N GLN A 46 -44.25 12.67 12.94
CA GLN A 46 -44.54 11.58 13.89
C GLN A 46 -43.37 10.60 14.04
N LEU A 47 -42.56 10.40 13.00
CA LEU A 47 -41.41 9.50 13.03
C LEU A 47 -40.12 10.18 13.53
N GLN A 48 -40.05 11.51 13.58
CA GLN A 48 -38.90 12.25 14.11
C GLN A 48 -38.47 11.82 15.52
N PRO A 49 -39.35 11.74 16.54
CA PRO A 49 -38.94 11.33 17.88
C PRO A 49 -38.42 9.89 17.93
N ALA A 50 -39.00 8.98 17.14
CA ALA A 50 -38.53 7.59 17.04
C ALA A 50 -37.15 7.50 16.35
N LEU A 51 -36.92 8.26 15.28
CA LEU A 51 -35.61 8.36 14.62
C LEU A 51 -34.56 8.99 15.54
N LEU A 52 -34.94 9.98 16.36
CA LEU A 52 -34.07 10.62 17.35
C LEU A 52 -33.72 9.66 18.50
N GLN A 53 -34.69 8.84 18.96
CA GLN A 53 -34.43 7.76 19.91
C GLN A 53 -33.51 6.67 19.33
N LEU A 54 -33.72 6.26 18.09
CA LEU A 54 -32.91 5.22 17.45
C LEU A 54 -31.47 5.67 17.15
N THR A 55 -31.25 6.97 16.91
CA THR A 55 -29.91 7.57 16.76
C THR A 55 -29.24 7.79 18.11
N TYR A 56 -29.98 8.26 19.13
CA TYR A 56 -29.51 8.41 20.51
C TYR A 56 -29.08 7.07 21.15
N LEU A 57 -29.85 6.00 20.90
CA LEU A 57 -29.53 4.64 21.33
C LEU A 57 -28.49 3.94 20.44
N GLN A 58 -27.92 4.64 19.44
CA GLN A 58 -26.98 4.11 18.44
C GLN A 58 -27.48 2.87 17.68
N CYS A 59 -28.80 2.62 17.62
CA CYS A 59 -29.38 1.41 17.03
C CYS A 59 -29.25 1.35 15.51
N ILE A 60 -29.11 2.49 14.84
CA ILE A 60 -28.99 2.60 13.37
C ILE A 60 -27.50 2.63 12.93
N GLY A 61 -26.56 2.74 13.86
CA GLY A 61 -25.12 2.70 13.59
C GLY A 61 -24.55 1.28 13.63
N ASN A 62 -23.43 1.04 12.95
CA ASN A 62 -22.69 -0.22 13.07
C ASN A 62 -22.05 -0.28 14.47
N ILE A 63 -22.73 -0.87 15.44
CA ILE A 63 -22.30 -0.88 16.84
C ILE A 63 -21.02 -1.72 16.96
N ILE A 64 -19.97 -1.07 17.46
CA ILE A 64 -18.64 -1.66 17.59
C ILE A 64 -18.75 -2.94 18.45
N GLY A 65 -18.30 -4.08 17.91
CA GLY A 65 -18.12 -5.30 18.70
C GLY A 65 -19.18 -6.41 18.58
N ARG A 66 -20.16 -6.29 17.68
CA ARG A 66 -21.18 -7.35 17.46
C ARG A 66 -20.74 -8.51 16.54
N GLY A 67 -19.53 -8.47 15.99
CA GLY A 67 -18.99 -9.50 15.11
C GLY A 67 -18.32 -10.67 15.85
N GLN A 68 -18.10 -11.78 15.14
CA GLN A 68 -17.33 -12.92 15.66
C GLN A 68 -15.94 -12.47 16.11
N LYS A 69 -15.56 -12.88 17.33
CA LYS A 69 -14.22 -12.61 17.86
C LYS A 69 -13.16 -13.29 17.00
N ARG A 70 -11.99 -12.67 16.90
CA ARG A 70 -10.85 -13.22 16.15
C ARG A 70 -10.36 -14.49 16.84
N LYS A 71 -9.90 -15.47 16.04
CA LYS A 71 -9.16 -16.65 16.56
C LYS A 71 -7.78 -16.28 17.12
N THR A 72 -7.20 -15.19 16.60
CA THR A 72 -5.89 -14.68 17.01
C THR A 72 -6.04 -13.69 18.16
N SER A 73 -5.24 -13.89 19.22
CA SER A 73 -5.09 -12.93 20.30
C SER A 73 -4.03 -11.88 19.95
N VAL A 74 -3.99 -10.77 20.70
CA VAL A 74 -2.94 -9.74 20.53
C VAL A 74 -1.54 -10.34 20.70
N HIS A 75 -1.39 -11.32 21.60
CA HIS A 75 -0.14 -12.05 21.78
C HIS A 75 0.21 -12.86 20.51
N ALA A 76 -0.74 -13.61 19.96
CA ALA A 76 -0.54 -14.37 18.73
C ALA A 76 -0.15 -13.46 17.55
N ASP A 77 -0.80 -12.30 17.41
CA ASP A 77 -0.47 -11.33 16.37
C ASP A 77 0.97 -10.81 16.49
N ARG A 78 1.46 -10.55 17.71
CA ARG A 78 2.85 -10.16 17.94
C ARG A 78 3.83 -11.29 17.59
N VAL A 79 3.49 -12.54 17.89
CA VAL A 79 4.30 -13.71 17.52
C VAL A 79 4.38 -13.84 16.01
N ILE A 80 3.25 -13.72 15.30
CA ILE A 80 3.19 -13.71 13.84
C ILE A 80 4.13 -12.64 13.28
N GLN A 81 4.03 -11.41 13.76
CA GLN A 81 4.88 -10.31 13.31
C GLN A 81 6.37 -10.58 13.57
N ARG A 82 6.71 -11.13 14.74
CA ARG A 82 8.10 -11.47 15.10
C ARG A 82 8.69 -12.49 14.13
N LYS A 83 7.97 -13.58 13.86
CA LYS A 83 8.43 -14.64 12.95
C LYS A 83 8.71 -14.13 11.54
N ILE A 84 7.85 -13.25 11.03
CA ILE A 84 8.01 -12.63 9.71
C ILE A 84 9.16 -11.62 9.68
N LYS A 85 9.41 -10.91 10.79
CA LYS A 85 10.55 -9.99 10.88
C LYS A 85 11.90 -10.71 10.88
N VAL A 86 11.96 -11.88 11.50
CA VAL A 86 13.17 -12.74 11.50
C VAL A 86 13.50 -13.21 10.09
N ASP A 87 12.50 -13.70 9.36
CA ASP A 87 12.67 -14.09 7.96
C ASP A 87 11.52 -13.56 7.10
N ARG A 88 11.83 -12.53 6.32
CA ARG A 88 10.87 -11.84 5.44
C ARG A 88 10.50 -12.66 4.20
N ARG A 89 11.27 -13.70 3.87
CA ARG A 89 10.97 -14.60 2.73
C ARG A 89 10.07 -15.76 3.12
N LYS A 90 9.78 -15.91 4.41
CA LYS A 90 8.97 -17.02 4.92
C LYS A 90 7.57 -17.01 4.32
N SER A 91 7.15 -18.18 3.83
CA SER A 91 5.81 -18.37 3.29
C SER A 91 4.75 -18.39 4.41
N ALA A 92 3.50 -18.07 4.06
CA ALA A 92 2.41 -18.11 5.04
C ALA A 92 2.07 -19.53 5.53
N SER A 93 2.33 -20.56 4.72
CA SER A 93 2.10 -21.96 5.10
C SER A 93 3.15 -22.43 6.11
N THR A 94 4.43 -22.11 5.87
CA THR A 94 5.50 -22.38 6.83
C THR A 94 5.29 -21.62 8.13
N ALA A 95 4.97 -20.32 8.04
CA ALA A 95 4.67 -19.51 9.22
C ALA A 95 3.50 -20.09 10.01
N LYS A 96 2.42 -20.53 9.35
CA LYS A 96 1.29 -21.21 10.01
C LYS A 96 1.80 -22.36 10.88
N VAL A 97 2.52 -23.34 10.31
CA VAL A 97 2.99 -24.52 11.04
C VAL A 97 3.80 -24.14 12.28
N GLU A 98 4.70 -23.15 12.17
CA GLU A 98 5.47 -22.65 13.31
C GLU A 98 4.61 -21.98 14.39
N ILE A 99 3.54 -21.28 13.99
CA ILE A 99 2.63 -20.63 14.94
C ILE A 99 1.74 -21.67 15.63
N GLU A 100 1.27 -22.68 14.89
CA GLU A 100 0.46 -23.76 15.46
C GLU A 100 1.26 -24.58 16.47
N SER A 101 2.55 -24.85 16.21
CA SER A 101 3.41 -25.57 17.15
C SER A 101 3.78 -24.76 18.39
N GLU A 102 4.01 -23.45 18.27
CA GLU A 102 4.39 -22.60 19.39
C GLU A 102 3.21 -22.18 20.28
N LEU A 103 2.04 -21.92 19.69
CA LEU A 103 0.87 -21.40 20.41
C LEU A 103 -0.24 -22.43 20.62
N GLY A 104 -0.20 -23.58 19.95
CA GLY A 104 -1.25 -24.61 20.02
C GLY A 104 -2.58 -24.17 19.39
N ILE A 105 -2.59 -23.12 18.55
CA ILE A 105 -3.80 -22.57 17.95
C ILE A 105 -3.93 -23.06 16.51
N ILE A 106 -5.08 -23.59 16.12
CA ILE A 106 -5.35 -24.00 14.74
C ILE A 106 -5.78 -22.79 13.90
N ILE A 107 -4.96 -22.41 12.91
CA ILE A 107 -5.12 -21.17 12.14
C ILE A 107 -5.02 -21.47 10.64
N SER A 108 -5.84 -20.81 9.81
CA SER A 108 -5.68 -20.89 8.35
C SER A 108 -4.53 -20.00 7.86
N GLU A 109 -3.86 -20.39 6.78
CA GLU A 109 -2.82 -19.54 6.18
C GLU A 109 -3.34 -18.14 5.80
N GLN A 110 -4.61 -18.06 5.40
CA GLN A 110 -5.27 -16.79 5.08
C GLN A 110 -5.38 -15.88 6.30
N THR A 111 -5.57 -16.45 7.50
CA THR A 111 -5.57 -15.68 8.74
C THR A 111 -4.18 -15.12 9.00
N VAL A 112 -3.13 -15.93 8.79
CA VAL A 112 -1.73 -15.46 8.89
C VAL A 112 -1.53 -14.30 7.94
N ARG A 113 -1.82 -14.46 6.64
CA ARG A 113 -1.73 -13.40 5.61
C ARG A 113 -2.47 -12.12 6.04
N ARG A 114 -3.73 -12.23 6.48
CA ARG A 114 -4.50 -11.07 6.96
C ARG A 114 -3.80 -10.33 8.10
N ARG A 115 -3.25 -11.05 9.09
CA ARG A 115 -2.49 -10.43 10.19
C ARG A 115 -1.21 -9.76 9.71
N GLN A 116 -0.51 -10.35 8.73
CA GLN A 116 0.67 -9.71 8.11
C GLN A 116 0.27 -8.39 7.44
N HIS A 117 -0.80 -8.41 6.64
CA HIS A 117 -1.27 -7.24 5.90
C HIS A 117 -1.79 -6.13 6.82
N GLU A 118 -2.54 -6.47 7.88
CA GLU A 118 -2.97 -5.52 8.92
C GLU A 118 -1.78 -4.86 9.61
N SER A 119 -0.66 -5.57 9.71
CA SER A 119 0.60 -5.06 10.28
C SER A 119 1.48 -4.32 9.26
N GLY A 120 1.01 -4.14 8.02
CA GLY A 120 1.73 -3.45 6.94
C GLY A 120 2.75 -4.29 6.17
N PHE A 121 2.84 -5.60 6.43
CA PHE A 121 3.72 -6.48 5.65
C PHE A 121 3.05 -6.85 4.33
N MET A 122 3.77 -6.61 3.24
CA MET A 122 3.32 -6.88 1.88
C MET A 122 4.34 -7.77 1.17
N GLY A 123 3.87 -8.63 0.27
CA GLY A 123 4.72 -9.34 -0.67
C GLY A 123 5.51 -8.36 -1.54
N ARG A 124 6.83 -8.53 -1.58
CA ARG A 124 7.75 -7.75 -2.42
C ARG A 124 8.82 -8.69 -2.95
N VAL A 125 9.28 -8.43 -4.16
CA VAL A 125 10.43 -9.14 -4.75
C VAL A 125 11.69 -8.37 -4.40
N ALA A 126 12.67 -9.05 -3.81
CA ALA A 126 13.96 -8.45 -3.50
C ALA A 126 14.74 -8.15 -4.80
N ARG A 127 15.46 -7.02 -4.83
CA ARG A 127 16.37 -6.72 -5.96
C ARG A 127 17.63 -7.58 -5.82
N LYS A 128 18.06 -8.22 -6.90
CA LYS A 128 19.38 -8.87 -6.96
C LYS A 128 20.45 -7.80 -6.81
N LYS A 129 21.36 -8.00 -5.85
CA LYS A 129 22.53 -7.15 -5.64
C LYS A 129 23.78 -8.02 -5.79
N PRO A 130 24.88 -7.51 -6.37
CA PRO A 130 26.14 -8.23 -6.36
C PRO A 130 26.56 -8.46 -4.90
N TYR A 131 27.13 -9.63 -4.63
CA TYR A 131 27.72 -9.89 -3.33
C TYR A 131 28.93 -8.98 -3.15
N VAL A 132 28.99 -8.28 -2.02
CA VAL A 132 30.11 -7.40 -1.67
C VAL A 132 30.70 -7.93 -0.39
N ASP A 133 31.92 -8.46 -0.51
CA ASP A 133 32.69 -8.96 0.62
C ASP A 133 32.97 -7.86 1.66
N LYS A 134 33.23 -8.25 2.91
CA LYS A 134 33.46 -7.33 4.02
C LYS A 134 34.64 -6.39 3.76
N LEU A 135 35.73 -6.88 3.18
CA LEU A 135 36.90 -6.07 2.83
C LEU A 135 36.57 -5.05 1.73
N ASN A 136 35.90 -5.50 0.67
CA ASN A 136 35.48 -4.63 -0.43
C ASN A 136 34.45 -3.58 0.01
N ARG A 137 33.63 -3.87 1.02
CA ARG A 137 32.72 -2.90 1.62
C ARG A 137 33.49 -1.76 2.30
N GLY A 138 34.56 -2.07 3.03
CA GLY A 138 35.45 -1.07 3.66
C GLY A 138 36.05 -0.15 2.61
N LYS A 139 36.71 -0.71 1.59
CA LYS A 139 37.31 0.06 0.48
C LYS A 139 36.30 0.97 -0.23
N ARG A 140 35.07 0.50 -0.45
CA ARG A 140 34.01 1.32 -1.06
C ARG A 140 33.59 2.50 -0.18
N ILE A 141 33.51 2.31 1.15
CA ILE A 141 33.19 3.39 2.09
C ILE A 141 34.33 4.41 2.15
N GLU A 142 35.58 3.95 2.24
CA GLU A 142 36.77 4.82 2.21
C GLU A 142 36.84 5.64 0.92
N TYR A 143 36.60 5.00 -0.23
CA TYR A 143 36.50 5.68 -1.52
C TYR A 143 35.39 6.73 -1.49
N ALA A 144 34.16 6.35 -1.10
CA ALA A 144 33.04 7.27 -1.03
C ALA A 144 33.33 8.48 -0.12
N ASN A 145 33.93 8.26 1.05
CA ASN A 145 34.28 9.33 1.98
C ASN A 145 35.37 10.25 1.41
N THR A 146 36.41 9.68 0.79
CA THR A 146 37.52 10.45 0.18
C THR A 146 37.04 11.41 -0.91
N TYR A 147 36.04 10.99 -1.70
CA TYR A 147 35.57 11.77 -2.84
C TYR A 147 34.26 12.53 -2.57
N ARG A 148 33.60 12.34 -1.42
CA ARG A 148 32.30 12.96 -1.08
C ARG A 148 32.30 14.48 -1.16
N GLU A 149 33.39 15.11 -0.70
CA GLU A 149 33.51 16.57 -0.57
C GLU A 149 34.27 17.22 -1.74
N LYS A 150 34.55 16.47 -2.80
CA LYS A 150 35.26 17.03 -3.96
C LYS A 150 34.40 18.08 -4.67
N PRO A 151 35.00 19.22 -5.06
CA PRO A 151 34.28 20.28 -5.77
C PRO A 151 33.89 19.82 -7.18
N ILE A 152 32.89 20.47 -7.77
CA ILE A 152 32.42 20.14 -9.12
C ILE A 152 33.53 20.19 -10.18
N GLY A 153 34.48 21.12 -10.05
CA GLY A 153 35.63 21.24 -10.96
C GLY A 153 36.46 19.96 -11.03
N TYR A 154 36.65 19.26 -9.91
CA TYR A 154 37.33 17.97 -9.90
C TYR A 154 36.59 16.93 -10.75
N TRP A 155 35.26 16.90 -10.70
CA TRP A 155 34.46 15.94 -11.45
C TRP A 155 34.39 16.24 -12.95
N ASN A 156 34.58 17.51 -13.36
CA ASN A 156 34.64 17.89 -14.77
C ASN A 156 35.86 17.28 -15.48
N ASP A 157 36.94 17.04 -14.75
CA ASP A 157 38.18 16.48 -15.28
C ASP A 157 38.18 14.93 -15.25
N VAL A 158 37.16 14.31 -14.62
CA VAL A 158 37.07 12.84 -14.51
C VAL A 158 36.30 12.26 -15.70
N LEU A 159 37.01 11.49 -16.53
CA LEU A 159 36.40 10.65 -17.56
C LEU A 159 36.00 9.29 -17.00
N TRP A 160 34.73 8.92 -17.14
CA TRP A 160 34.22 7.60 -16.77
C TRP A 160 34.07 6.72 -18.00
N SER A 161 34.64 5.51 -17.95
CA SER A 161 34.44 4.47 -18.96
C SER A 161 33.98 3.19 -18.29
N ASP A 162 32.96 2.54 -18.84
CA ASP A 162 32.51 1.22 -18.43
C ASP A 162 32.10 0.41 -19.67
N GLU A 163 32.18 -0.91 -19.57
CA GLU A 163 31.77 -1.83 -20.64
C GLU A 163 30.36 -2.34 -20.36
N SER A 164 29.45 -2.16 -21.32
CA SER A 164 28.09 -2.68 -21.24
C SER A 164 27.85 -3.73 -22.31
N LYS A 165 27.26 -4.86 -21.90
CA LYS A 165 26.85 -5.93 -22.82
C LYS A 165 25.50 -5.58 -23.45
N PHE A 166 25.43 -5.59 -24.79
CA PHE A 166 24.19 -5.44 -25.55
C PHE A 166 23.87 -6.75 -26.27
N ASN A 167 22.76 -7.37 -25.91
CA ASN A 167 22.31 -8.60 -26.56
C ASN A 167 21.51 -8.24 -27.82
N LEU A 168 21.92 -8.77 -28.98
CA LEU A 168 21.20 -8.60 -30.26
C LEU A 168 19.98 -9.54 -30.37
N PHE A 169 20.06 -10.73 -29.76
CA PHE A 169 18.99 -11.72 -29.74
C PHE A 169 18.86 -12.32 -28.33
N GLY A 170 17.63 -12.45 -27.84
CA GLY A 170 17.33 -12.96 -26.50
C GLY A 170 17.55 -11.93 -25.39
N SER A 171 16.88 -12.14 -24.26
CA SER A 171 17.10 -11.36 -23.03
C SER A 171 17.65 -12.28 -21.95
N ASP A 172 18.47 -11.75 -21.05
CA ASP A 172 19.00 -12.51 -19.90
C ASP A 172 17.88 -12.93 -18.90
N GLY A 173 16.63 -12.53 -19.17
CA GLY A 173 15.45 -12.96 -18.45
C GLY A 173 15.34 -12.38 -17.04
N LYS A 174 14.19 -12.60 -16.41
CA LYS A 174 13.97 -12.21 -15.03
C LYS A 174 14.52 -13.32 -14.11
N VAL A 175 15.65 -13.05 -13.46
CA VAL A 175 16.20 -13.95 -12.44
C VAL A 175 15.39 -13.82 -11.15
N MET A 176 14.79 -14.92 -10.68
CA MET A 176 14.10 -14.99 -9.39
C MET A 176 15.12 -15.23 -8.27
N VAL A 177 15.02 -14.47 -7.17
CA VAL A 177 15.96 -14.46 -6.01
C VAL A 177 15.17 -14.35 -4.70
#